data_AF-A0AAW1HF32-F1
#
_entry.id   AF-A0AAW1HF32-F1
#
_cell.length_a   1.000
_cell.length_b   1.000
_cell.length_c   1.000
_cell.angle_alpha   90.00
_cell.angle_beta   90.00
_cell.angle_gamma   90.00
#
_symmetry.space_group_name_H-M   'P 1'
#
loop_
_entity.id
_entity.type
_entity.pdbx_description
1 polymer ?
#
loop_
_entity_poly.entity_id
_entity_poly.type
_entity_poly.pdbx_seq_one_letter_code
_entity_poly.pdbx_strand_id
1 'polypeptide(L)'
;MNTIPENDNPTKLRRNMIRKIHTNHNGIEATIKLAKESLFWPGMNSQIKEIVQNCEICCKFADSQRKAPMQSHNLQKNGDLNIPPLRHTTNKVMVRQKQQLK
;
A
#
# COMPACT_ATOMS: atom_id res chain seq x y z
N MET A 1 44.73 -6.35 0.79
CA MET A 1 43.69 -7.33 1.15
C MET A 1 42.35 -6.66 0.92
N ASN A 2 41.75 -6.85 -0.25
CA ASN A 2 40.46 -6.23 -0.56
C ASN A 2 39.37 -7.20 -0.11
N THR A 3 38.85 -6.99 1.09
CA THR A 3 37.65 -7.65 1.56
C THR A 3 36.50 -7.20 0.65
N ILE A 4 36.03 -8.11 -0.20
CA ILE A 4 34.76 -7.94 -0.90
C ILE A 4 33.68 -7.92 0.20
N PRO A 5 32.91 -6.83 0.37
CA PRO A 5 31.95 -6.74 1.46
C PRO A 5 30.90 -7.85 1.30
N GLU A 6 30.34 -8.36 2.41
CA GLU A 6 29.41 -9.52 2.52
C GLU A 6 28.10 -9.46 1.68
N ASN A 7 28.03 -8.56 0.70
CA ASN A 7 26.90 -8.24 -0.17
C ASN A 7 26.83 -9.09 -1.45
N ASP A 8 27.75 -10.04 -1.66
CA ASP A 8 27.83 -10.82 -2.91
C ASP A 8 26.78 -11.93 -3.06
N ASN A 9 26.01 -12.24 -2.00
CA ASN A 9 24.94 -13.22 -2.14
C ASN A 9 23.73 -12.56 -2.83
N PRO A 10 23.39 -12.94 -4.09
CA PRO A 10 22.30 -12.29 -4.84
C PRO A 10 20.97 -12.39 -4.12
N THR A 11 20.76 -13.44 -3.32
CA THR A 11 19.54 -13.64 -2.54
C THR A 11 19.45 -12.64 -1.38
N LYS A 12 20.57 -12.33 -0.70
CA LYS A 12 20.59 -11.31 0.36
C LYS A 12 20.30 -9.93 -0.25
N LEU A 13 20.94 -9.61 -1.37
CA LEU A 13 20.74 -8.36 -2.09
C LEU A 13 19.28 -8.19 -2.53
N ARG A 14 18.68 -9.22 -3.15
CA ARG A 14 17.27 -9.21 -3.57
C ARG A 14 16.34 -8.93 -2.39
N ARG A 15 16.50 -9.63 -1.25
CA ARG A 15 15.68 -9.35 -0.05
C ARG A 15 15.83 -7.91 0.43
N ASN A 16 17.05 -7.38 0.47
CA ASN A 16 17.29 -6.00 0.89
C ASN A 16 16.63 -4.99 -0.06
N MET A 17 16.68 -5.24 -1.36
CA MET A 17 16.02 -4.37 -2.34
C MET A 17 14.49 -4.43 -2.22
N ILE A 18 13.91 -5.62 -2.06
CA ILE A 18 12.45 -5.75 -1.84
C ILE A 18 12.03 -5.02 -0.56
N ARG A 19 12.80 -5.13 0.53
CA ARG A 19 12.53 -4.39 1.78
C ARG A 19 12.53 -2.87 1.56
N LYS A 20 13.47 -2.35 0.76
CA LYS A 20 13.52 -0.91 0.42
C LYS A 20 12.29 -0.46 -0.36
N ILE A 21 11.83 -1.27 -1.31
CA ILE A 21 10.63 -0.99 -2.11
C ILE A 21 9.35 -1.07 -1.26
N HIS A 22 9.33 -1.98 -0.28
CA HIS A 22 8.21 -2.20 0.63
C HIS A 22 8.20 -1.25 1.85
N THR A 23 9.09 -0.27 1.94
CA THR A 23 9.21 0.65 3.10
C THR A 23 7.91 1.36 3.46
N ASN A 24 7.06 1.64 2.48
CA ASN A 24 5.76 2.30 2.68
C ASN A 24 4.63 1.32 3.03
N HIS A 25 4.95 0.05 3.35
CA HIS A 25 4.00 -1.01 3.69
C HIS A 25 2.86 -1.18 2.68
N ASN A 26 3.18 -0.97 1.40
CA ASN A 26 2.24 -1.11 0.31
C ASN A 26 1.81 -2.59 0.16
N GLY A 27 0.61 -2.81 -0.36
CA GLY A 27 0.14 -4.15 -0.71
C GLY A 27 1.04 -4.87 -1.73
N ILE A 28 0.83 -6.17 -1.86
CA ILE A 28 1.62 -7.06 -2.73
C ILE A 28 1.70 -6.53 -4.17
N GLU A 29 0.57 -6.19 -4.78
CA GLU A 29 0.51 -5.75 -6.18
C GLU A 29 1.26 -4.43 -6.40
N ALA A 30 1.08 -3.48 -5.50
CA ALA A 30 1.77 -2.20 -5.54
C ALA A 30 3.29 -2.39 -5.39
N THR A 31 3.72 -3.27 -4.49
CA THR A 31 5.14 -3.60 -4.29
C THR A 31 5.73 -4.28 -5.54
N ILE A 32 4.98 -5.20 -6.19
CA ILE A 32 5.38 -5.82 -7.46
C ILE A 32 5.51 -4.76 -8.57
N LYS A 33 4.56 -3.83 -8.67
CA LYS A 33 4.60 -2.77 -9.69
C LYS A 33 5.86 -1.91 -9.53
N LEU A 34 6.14 -1.44 -8.31
CA LEU A 34 7.33 -0.64 -8.02
C LEU A 34 8.63 -1.41 -8.28
N ALA A 35 8.67 -2.71 -7.96
CA ALA A 35 9.83 -3.55 -8.24
C ALA A 35 10.10 -3.69 -9.74
N LYS A 36 9.07 -3.84 -10.56
CA LYS A 36 9.20 -3.96 -12.02
C LYS A 36 9.70 -2.70 -12.70
N GLU A 37 9.63 -1.53 -12.06
CA GLU A 37 10.17 -0.28 -12.60
C GLU A 37 11.70 -0.23 -12.58
N SER A 38 12.35 -1.03 -11.72
CA SER A 38 13.79 -0.91 -11.47
C SER A 38 14.56 -2.24 -11.42
N LEU A 39 13.88 -3.37 -11.25
CA LEU A 39 14.51 -4.66 -10.97
C LEU A 39 13.87 -5.82 -11.74
N PHE A 40 14.66 -6.87 -11.98
CA PHE A 40 14.17 -8.11 -12.59
C PHE A 40 14.98 -9.34 -12.15
N TRP A 41 14.28 -10.43 -11.84
CA TRP A 41 14.82 -11.79 -11.77
C TRP A 41 13.69 -12.86 -11.79
N PRO A 42 14.00 -14.12 -12.13
CA PRO A 42 13.02 -15.21 -12.08
C PRO A 42 12.48 -15.43 -10.67
N GLY A 43 11.15 -15.53 -10.52
CA GLY A 43 10.51 -15.74 -9.22
C GLY A 43 10.41 -14.48 -8.32
N MET A 44 10.73 -13.29 -8.84
CA MET A 44 10.63 -12.02 -8.10
C MET A 44 9.26 -11.81 -7.46
N ASN A 45 8.17 -12.04 -8.20
CA ASN A 45 6.82 -11.86 -7.67
C ASN A 45 6.55 -12.77 -6.45
N SER A 46 7.06 -14.01 -6.47
CA SER A 46 6.89 -14.96 -5.38
C SER A 46 7.68 -14.52 -4.14
N GLN A 47 8.92 -14.07 -4.31
CA GLN A 47 9.73 -13.53 -3.21
C GLN A 47 9.13 -12.26 -2.61
N ILE A 48 8.56 -11.38 -3.44
CA ILE A 48 7.85 -10.19 -2.95
C ILE A 48 6.63 -10.60 -2.12
N LYS A 49 5.81 -11.55 -2.62
CA LYS A 49 4.66 -12.07 -1.87
C LYS A 49 5.07 -12.59 -0.50
N GLU A 50 6.10 -13.41 -0.41
CA GLU A 50 6.60 -13.98 0.84
C GLU A 50 7.03 -12.88 1.83
N ILE A 51 7.80 -11.88 1.38
CA ILE A 51 8.27 -10.80 2.25
C ILE A 51 7.12 -9.93 2.76
N VAL A 52 6.17 -9.60 1.89
CA VAL A 52 5.01 -8.77 2.27
C VAL A 52 4.07 -9.53 3.20
N GLN A 53 3.85 -10.83 2.96
CA GLN A 53 3.03 -11.69 3.83
C GLN A 53 3.63 -11.87 5.22
N ASN A 54 4.96 -11.83 5.33
CA ASN A 54 5.67 -11.92 6.60
C ASN A 54 5.96 -10.54 7.24
N CYS A 55 5.43 -9.45 6.68
CA CYS A 55 5.64 -8.11 7.23
C CYS A 55 4.70 -7.86 8.40
N GLU A 56 5.25 -7.73 9.61
CA GLU A 56 4.50 -7.50 10.85
C GLU A 56 3.53 -6.32 10.77
N ILE A 57 3.96 -5.21 10.14
CA ILE A 57 3.16 -4.00 10.00
C ILE A 57 1.99 -4.25 9.04
N CYS A 58 2.24 -4.90 7.90
CA CYS A 58 1.17 -5.26 6.97
C CYS A 58 0.18 -6.25 7.58
N CYS A 59 0.66 -7.26 8.31
CA CYS A 59 -0.19 -8.21 9.04
C CYS A 59 -1.07 -7.48 10.07
N LYS A 60 -0.49 -6.55 10.84
CA LYS A 60 -1.20 -5.80 11.88
C LYS A 60 -2.35 -4.93 11.33
N PHE A 61 -2.19 -4.38 10.12
CA PHE A 61 -3.18 -3.48 9.52
C PHE A 61 -4.01 -4.10 8.39
N ALA A 62 -3.86 -5.40 8.13
CA ALA A 62 -4.51 -6.08 7.00
C ALA A 62 -6.04 -5.86 6.98
N ASP A 63 -6.70 -6.00 8.12
CA ASP A 63 -8.16 -5.85 8.23
C ASP A 63 -8.62 -4.40 7.99
N SER A 64 -7.84 -3.43 8.46
CA SER A 64 -8.14 -2.00 8.30
C SER A 64 -7.93 -1.49 6.87
N GLN A 65 -7.16 -2.22 6.05
CA GLN A 65 -6.87 -1.86 4.66
C GLN A 65 -7.84 -2.50 3.66
N ARG A 66 -8.83 -3.28 4.12
CA ARG A 66 -9.87 -3.83 3.23
C ARG A 66 -10.66 -2.68 2.60
N LYS A 67 -10.67 -2.63 1.26
CA LYS A 67 -11.48 -1.66 0.52
C LYS A 67 -12.94 -1.79 0.95
N ALA A 68 -13.53 -0.69 1.40
CA ALA A 68 -14.96 -0.62 1.62
C ALA A 68 -15.70 -0.92 0.31
N PRO A 69 -16.89 -1.55 0.37
CA PRO A 69 -17.70 -1.73 -0.82
C PRO A 69 -17.96 -0.35 -1.46
N MET A 70 -17.94 -0.31 -2.80
CA MET A 70 -18.31 0.91 -3.51
C MET A 70 -19.76 1.24 -3.16
N GLN A 71 -19.99 2.40 -2.55
CA GLN A 71 -21.33 2.90 -2.30
C GLN A 71 -21.83 3.62 -3.56
N SER A 72 -22.91 3.11 -4.16
CA SER A 72 -23.59 3.83 -5.24
C SER A 72 -24.26 5.07 -4.67
N HIS A 73 -24.03 6.22 -5.29
CA HIS A 73 -24.83 7.41 -5.01
C HIS A 73 -26.20 7.25 -5.69
N ASN A 74 -27.28 7.65 -4.99
CA ASN A 74 -28.60 7.67 -5.60
C ASN A 74 -28.62 8.77 -6.66
N LEU A 75 -28.70 8.36 -7.93
CA LEU A 75 -29.01 9.26 -9.03
C LEU A 75 -30.50 9.60 -8.91
N GLN A 76 -30.84 10.81 -8.46
CA GLN A 76 -32.20 11.32 -8.54
C GLN A 76 -32.59 11.36 -10.03
N LYS A 77 -33.60 10.58 -10.42
CA LYS A 77 -34.21 10.69 -11.74
C LYS A 77 -35.00 11.99 -11.76
N ASN A 78 -34.60 12.92 -12.61
CA ASN A 78 -35.18 14.25 -12.69
C ASN A 78 -36.69 14.20 -12.98
N GLY A 79 -37.46 14.70 -12.02
CA GLY A 79 -38.87 15.02 -12.10
C GLY A 79 -39.16 15.91 -10.90
N ASP A 80 -39.01 17.21 -11.11
CA ASP A 80 -39.47 18.29 -10.23
C ASP A 80 -38.91 18.31 -8.81
N LEU A 81 -37.82 19.06 -8.55
CA LEU A 81 -37.64 19.80 -7.30
C LEU A 81 -36.48 20.80 -7.40
N ASN A 82 -36.79 22.06 -7.10
CA ASN A 82 -35.86 23.17 -6.94
C ASN A 82 -34.90 22.87 -5.77
N ILE A 83 -33.65 22.48 -6.05
CA ILE A 83 -32.61 22.28 -5.03
C ILE A 83 -31.78 23.57 -4.95
N PRO A 84 -31.82 24.33 -3.83
CA PRO A 84 -30.95 25.50 -3.68
C PRO A 84 -29.47 25.06 -3.65
N PRO A 85 -28.54 25.90 -4.14
CA PRO A 85 -27.15 25.51 -4.33
C PRO A 85 -26.53 25.05 -3.01
N LEU A 86 -25.96 23.85 -3.04
CA LEU A 86 -25.25 23.27 -1.91
C LEU A 86 -24.11 24.21 -1.50
N ARG A 87 -24.26 24.81 -0.32
CA ARG A 87 -23.21 25.61 0.32
C ARG A 87 -21.99 24.70 0.50
N HIS A 88 -20.91 25.06 -0.18
CA HIS A 88 -19.63 24.41 -0.04
C HIS A 88 -19.13 24.68 1.39
N THR A 89 -19.36 23.73 2.29
CA THR A 89 -18.52 23.58 3.48
C THR A 89 -17.53 22.49 3.15
N THR A 90 -16.37 22.92 2.69
CA THR A 90 -15.20 22.06 2.70
C THR A 90 -14.85 21.71 4.15
N ASN A 91 -14.50 20.44 4.36
CA ASN A 91 -13.76 19.88 5.49
C ASN A 91 -14.51 19.53 6.78
N LYS A 92 -14.68 18.23 6.98
CA LYS A 92 -13.82 17.48 7.92
C LYS A 92 -13.93 15.96 7.69
N VAL A 93 -12.97 15.39 6.96
CA VAL A 93 -12.54 14.01 7.24
C VAL A 93 -11.19 14.13 7.92
N MET A 94 -11.22 14.36 9.22
CA MET A 94 -10.02 14.31 10.04
C MET A 94 -9.83 12.86 10.48
N VAL A 95 -9.11 12.06 9.67
CA VAL A 95 -8.58 10.78 10.15
C VAL A 95 -7.43 11.10 11.09
N ARG A 96 -7.74 11.30 12.38
CA ARG A 96 -6.73 11.26 13.43
C ARG A 96 -6.45 9.80 13.76
N GLN A 97 -5.39 9.26 13.18
CA GLN A 97 -4.75 8.08 13.72
C GLN A 97 -4.02 8.50 15.00
N LYS A 98 -4.71 8.43 16.14
CA LYS A 98 -4.04 8.55 17.44
C LYS A 98 -3.27 7.27 17.69
N GLN A 99 -1.96 7.39 17.56
CA GLN A 99 -0.95 6.57 18.20
C GLN A 99 -1.34 6.38 19.68
N GLN A 100 -1.57 5.14 20.10
CA GLN A 100 -1.57 4.80 21.52
C GLN A 100 -0.19 4.19 21.84
N LEU A 101 0.65 5.05 22.43
CA LEU A 101 1.68 4.63 23.36
C LEU A 101 0.97 4.25 24.66
N LYS A 102 1.06 2.99 25.06
CA LYS A 102 1.26 2.51 26.44
C LYS A 102 1.86 1.12 26.37
#